data_AF-A0A0A9CTG9-F1
#
_entry.id   AF-A0A0A9CTG9-F1
#
_cell.length_a   1.000
_cell.length_b   1.000
_cell.length_c   1.000
_cell.angle_alpha   90.00
_cell.angle_beta   90.00
_cell.angle_gamma   90.00
#
_symmetry.space_group_name_H-M   'P 1'
#
loop_
_entity.id
_entity.type
_entity.pdbx_description
1 polymer ?
#
loop_
_entity_poly.entity_id
_entity_poly.type
_entity_poly.pdbx_seq_one_letter_code
_entity_poly.pdbx_strand_id
1 'polypeptide(L)'
;MFVSGSCDATVRLWDIRIASRAVRTYHGHEGDINSVKFFPDGHRFGSGSDDGTCRLFDMRTGHQLQVYSREPDRNDNELPTVTSIAFSISGRLLFAGYSNGDCYVWDTLLAEVGLNLGNLQNSHDGRISCLGMSSDGSALCTGSWDKNLKIWAFSGHRKIV
;
A
#
# COMPACT_ATOMS: atom_id res chain seq x y z
N MET A 1 -14.59 -14.18 3.45
CA MET A 1 -14.38 -13.03 4.36
C MET A 1 -13.98 -11.84 3.50
N PHE A 2 -14.28 -10.63 3.92
CA PHE A 2 -13.80 -9.41 3.26
C PHE A 2 -13.29 -8.41 4.27
N VAL A 3 -12.44 -7.50 3.83
CA VAL A 3 -11.86 -6.44 4.66
C VAL A 3 -12.31 -5.09 4.12
N SER A 4 -12.64 -4.16 5.01
CA SER A 4 -12.98 -2.78 4.66
C SER A 4 -12.12 -1.80 5.45
N GLY A 5 -11.63 -0.75 4.79
CA GLY A 5 -11.10 0.45 5.45
C GLY A 5 -12.20 1.52 5.55
N SER A 6 -12.07 2.44 6.51
CA SER A 6 -13.02 3.54 6.71
C SER A 6 -12.31 4.82 7.17
N CYS A 7 -13.02 5.94 7.04
CA CYS A 7 -12.64 7.25 7.59
C CYS A 7 -12.68 7.32 9.12
N ASP A 8 -13.13 6.26 9.80
CA ASP A 8 -13.00 6.15 11.27
C ASP A 8 -11.61 5.66 11.72
N ALA A 9 -10.63 5.67 10.81
CA ALA A 9 -9.27 5.16 10.97
C ALA A 9 -9.18 3.66 11.32
N THR A 10 -10.26 2.89 11.13
CA THR A 10 -10.27 1.45 11.38
C THR A 10 -10.30 0.62 10.11
N VAL A 11 -9.69 -0.57 10.22
CA VAL A 11 -9.89 -1.65 9.26
C VAL A 11 -10.77 -2.71 9.92
N ARG A 12 -11.75 -3.24 9.21
CA ARG A 12 -12.70 -4.24 9.74
C ARG A 12 -12.71 -5.47 8.86
N LEU A 13 -12.69 -6.64 9.51
CA LEU A 13 -12.80 -7.95 8.88
C LEU A 13 -14.20 -8.52 9.10
N TRP A 14 -14.80 -8.99 8.02
CA TRP A 14 -16.19 -9.45 7.99
C TRP A 14 -16.26 -10.89 7.48
N ASP A 15 -17.07 -11.71 8.14
CA ASP A 15 -17.45 -13.02 7.62
C ASP A 15 -18.88 -12.94 7.07
N ILE A 16 -19.01 -13.10 5.75
CA ILE A 16 -20.30 -13.09 5.05
C ILE A 16 -21.24 -14.21 5.52
N ARG A 17 -20.71 -15.25 6.19
CA ARG A 17 -21.50 -16.33 6.78
C ARG A 17 -22.14 -15.94 8.11
N ILE A 18 -21.61 -14.90 8.78
CA ILE A 18 -22.07 -14.41 10.08
C ILE A 18 -22.57 -12.97 9.89
N ALA A 19 -23.84 -12.83 9.54
CA ALA A 19 -24.42 -11.59 9.00
C ALA A 19 -24.54 -10.39 9.98
N SER A 20 -24.14 -10.52 11.26
CA SER A 20 -24.53 -9.56 12.30
C SER A 20 -23.44 -8.65 12.86
N ARG A 21 -22.15 -8.92 12.59
CA ARG A 21 -21.06 -8.07 13.12
C ARG A 21 -19.73 -8.28 12.39
N ALA A 22 -18.86 -7.28 12.50
CA ALA A 22 -17.45 -7.45 12.17
C ALA A 22 -16.85 -8.55 13.06
N VAL A 23 -16.09 -9.45 12.45
CA VAL A 23 -15.36 -10.52 13.15
C VAL A 23 -14.24 -9.93 13.98
N ARG A 24 -13.58 -8.90 13.44
CA ARG A 24 -12.49 -8.19 14.10
C ARG A 24 -12.36 -6.78 13.57
N THR A 25 -12.00 -5.85 14.45
CA THR A 25 -11.59 -4.49 14.11
C THR A 25 -10.11 -4.33 14.41
N TYR A 26 -9.38 -3.74 13.48
CA TYR A 26 -7.96 -3.45 13.56
C TYR A 26 -7.81 -1.93 13.71
N HIS A 27 -7.14 -1.55 14.79
CA HIS A 27 -6.78 -0.18 15.10
C HIS A 27 -5.29 0.02 14.87
N GLY A 28 -4.88 1.28 14.81
CA GLY A 28 -3.47 1.66 14.77
C GLY A 28 -3.24 2.91 13.96
N HIS A 29 -3.95 3.04 12.83
CA HIS A 29 -3.91 4.25 12.03
C HIS A 29 -4.51 5.45 12.77
N GLU A 30 -3.98 6.64 12.47
CA GLU A 30 -4.42 7.92 13.05
C GLU A 30 -5.24 8.76 12.06
N GLY A 31 -5.39 8.29 10.83
CA GLY A 31 -6.15 8.94 9.76
C GLY A 31 -6.97 7.94 8.94
N ASP A 32 -7.68 8.47 7.95
CA ASP A 32 -8.60 7.73 7.09
C ASP A 32 -7.90 6.58 6.36
N ILE A 33 -8.55 5.41 6.33
CA ILE A 33 -8.05 4.28 5.54
C ILE A 33 -8.54 4.39 4.10
N ASN A 34 -7.65 4.85 3.22
CA ASN A 34 -7.95 5.02 1.79
C ASN A 34 -7.91 3.71 1.01
N SER A 35 -7.08 2.76 1.42
CA SER A 35 -6.88 1.53 0.66
C SER A 35 -6.62 0.34 1.57
N VAL A 36 -7.23 -0.79 1.22
CA VAL A 36 -6.94 -2.10 1.80
C VAL A 36 -6.66 -3.10 0.67
N LYS A 37 -5.71 -4.00 0.89
CA LYS A 37 -5.37 -5.09 -0.04
C LYS A 37 -4.98 -6.34 0.72
N PHE A 38 -5.53 -7.48 0.31
CA PHE A 38 -5.04 -8.76 0.79
C PHE A 38 -3.61 -9.00 0.34
N PHE A 39 -2.82 -9.58 1.24
CA PHE A 39 -1.53 -10.14 0.90
C PHE A 39 -1.74 -11.43 0.09
N PRO A 40 -0.83 -11.81 -0.82
CA PRO A 40 -1.01 -12.99 -1.68
C PRO A 40 -1.20 -14.33 -0.95
N ASP A 41 -0.75 -14.44 0.31
CA ASP A 41 -0.94 -15.62 1.15
C ASP A 41 -2.38 -15.78 1.68
N GLY A 42 -3.23 -14.76 1.53
CA GLY A 42 -4.61 -14.77 1.99
C GLY A 42 -4.79 -14.75 3.51
N HIS A 43 -3.71 -14.64 4.28
CA HIS A 43 -3.71 -14.60 5.75
C HIS A 43 -3.36 -13.24 6.31
N ARG A 44 -2.73 -12.38 5.52
CA ARG A 44 -2.40 -11.00 5.86
C ARG A 44 -3.12 -10.01 4.95
N PHE A 45 -3.19 -8.76 5.37
CA PHE A 45 -3.58 -7.65 4.51
C PHE A 45 -2.77 -6.41 4.85
N GLY A 46 -2.60 -5.56 3.84
CA GLY A 46 -2.07 -4.22 4.00
C GLY A 46 -3.19 -3.19 4.04
N SER A 47 -2.93 -2.08 4.71
CA SER A 47 -3.71 -0.84 4.63
C SER A 47 -2.81 0.36 4.35
N GLY A 48 -3.34 1.34 3.64
CA GLY A 48 -2.73 2.65 3.42
C GLY A 48 -3.67 3.74 3.92
N SER A 49 -3.09 4.75 4.59
CA SER A 49 -3.84 5.76 5.33
C SER A 49 -3.40 7.19 5.03
N ASP A 50 -4.27 8.15 5.35
CA ASP A 50 -3.96 9.58 5.39
C ASP A 50 -2.92 9.95 6.46
N ASP A 51 -2.65 9.08 7.44
CA ASP A 51 -1.53 9.27 8.39
C ASP A 51 -0.13 9.09 7.78
N GLY A 52 -0.05 8.87 6.47
CA GLY A 52 1.20 8.70 5.73
C GLY A 52 1.86 7.33 5.91
N THR A 53 1.25 6.42 6.68
CA THR A 53 1.76 5.08 6.92
C THR A 53 1.03 4.03 6.11
N CYS A 54 1.77 3.01 5.68
CA CYS A 54 1.18 1.72 5.32
C CYS A 54 1.36 0.76 6.49
N ARG A 55 0.40 -0.12 6.75
CA ARG A 55 0.50 -1.12 7.82
C ARG A 55 0.16 -2.50 7.30
N LEU A 56 0.85 -3.51 7.81
CA LEU A 56 0.58 -4.92 7.52
C LEU A 56 -0.01 -5.59 8.76
N PHE A 57 -1.11 -6.31 8.59
CA PHE A 57 -1.82 -7.00 9.67
C PHE A 57 -1.93 -8.49 9.39
N ASP A 58 -1.90 -9.28 10.46
CA ASP A 58 -2.25 -10.70 10.45
C ASP A 58 -3.74 -10.87 10.75
N MET A 59 -4.48 -11.50 9.84
CA MET A 59 -5.93 -11.64 10.00
C MET A 59 -6.35 -12.61 11.09
N ARG A 60 -5.52 -13.63 11.33
CA ARG A 60 -5.87 -14.73 12.24
C ARG A 60 -5.70 -14.26 13.69
N THR A 61 -4.56 -13.64 13.97
CA THR A 61 -4.19 -13.18 15.30
C THR A 61 -4.79 -11.81 15.63
N GLY A 62 -4.98 -10.95 14.63
CA GLY A 62 -5.41 -9.57 14.85
C GLY A 62 -4.28 -8.59 15.10
N HIS A 63 -3.02 -9.03 15.06
CA HIS A 63 -1.88 -8.18 15.37
C HIS A 63 -1.41 -7.40 14.13
N GLN A 64 -0.94 -6.18 14.40
CA GLN A 64 -0.13 -5.43 13.47
C GLN A 64 1.26 -6.07 13.40
N LEU A 65 1.68 -6.43 12.20
CA LEU A 65 2.97 -7.07 11.93
C LEU A 65 4.06 -6.05 11.60
N GLN A 66 3.73 -5.05 10.78
CA GLN A 66 4.69 -4.05 10.31
C GLN A 66 4.02 -2.68 10.11
N VAL A 67 4.83 -1.64 10.25
CA VAL A 67 4.51 -0.25 9.88
C VAL A 67 5.56 0.21 8.88
N TYR A 68 5.11 0.65 7.73
CA TYR A 68 5.94 1.27 6.71
C TYR A 68 5.65 2.77 6.75
N SER A 69 6.60 3.52 7.29
CA SER A 69 6.56 4.98 7.35
C SER A 69 7.85 5.52 6.76
N ARG A 70 7.76 6.62 6.04
CA ARG A 70 8.94 7.40 5.72
C ARG A 70 9.36 8.16 6.97
N GLU A 71 10.67 8.37 7.14
CA GLU A 71 11.11 9.45 8.02
C GLU A 71 10.69 10.78 7.38
N PRO A 72 10.08 11.71 8.13
CA PRO A 72 9.82 13.05 7.62
C PRO A 72 11.15 13.68 7.22
N ASP A 73 11.20 14.26 6.02
CA ASP A 73 12.37 15.03 5.63
C ASP A 73 12.42 16.27 6.51
N ARG A 74 13.62 16.78 6.83
CA ARG A 74 13.84 17.82 7.83
C ARG A 74 13.09 19.14 7.56
N ASN A 75 12.53 19.30 6.37
CA ASN A 75 11.80 20.48 5.92
C ASN A 75 10.29 20.29 5.74
N ASP A 76 9.75 19.07 5.91
CA ASP A 76 8.33 18.80 5.69
C ASP A 76 7.72 18.15 6.94
N ASN A 77 6.88 18.92 7.65
CA ASN A 77 6.23 18.45 8.87
C ASN A 77 5.04 17.51 8.59
N GLU A 78 4.63 17.37 7.33
CA GLU A 78 3.48 16.55 6.93
C GLU A 78 3.95 15.40 6.04
N LEU A 79 3.61 14.17 6.43
CA LEU A 79 3.84 13.01 5.58
C LEU A 79 2.80 13.01 4.45
N PRO A 80 3.19 12.73 3.20
CA PRO A 80 2.22 12.60 2.12
C PRO A 80 1.27 11.44 2.41
N THR A 81 -0.01 11.63 2.14
CA THR A 81 -1.03 10.62 2.39
C THR A 81 -0.85 9.41 1.46
N VAL A 82 -1.07 8.20 2.00
CA VAL A 82 -1.10 6.98 1.20
C VAL A 82 -2.48 6.83 0.59
N THR A 83 -2.56 6.89 -0.72
CA THR A 83 -3.82 6.85 -1.46
C THR A 83 -4.15 5.45 -1.95
N SER A 84 -3.12 4.65 -2.27
CA SER A 84 -3.29 3.31 -2.82
C SER A 84 -2.10 2.42 -2.48
N ILE A 85 -2.35 1.12 -2.39
CA ILE A 85 -1.34 0.11 -2.15
C ILE A 85 -1.56 -1.09 -3.06
N ALA A 86 -0.49 -1.82 -3.37
CA ALA A 86 -0.52 -3.09 -4.07
C ALA A 86 0.65 -3.98 -3.62
N PHE A 87 0.43 -5.29 -3.56
CA PHE A 87 1.49 -6.27 -3.28
C PHE A 87 1.99 -6.90 -4.59
N SER A 88 3.27 -7.26 -4.64
CA SER A 88 3.78 -8.18 -5.65
C SER A 88 3.13 -9.55 -5.48
N ILE A 89 3.10 -10.36 -6.55
CA ILE A 89 2.55 -11.72 -6.48
C ILE A 89 3.30 -12.62 -5.48
N SER A 90 4.62 -12.39 -5.32
CA SER A 90 5.44 -13.07 -4.31
C SER A 90 5.17 -12.57 -2.89
N GLY A 91 4.50 -11.43 -2.73
CA GLY A 91 4.32 -10.73 -1.47
C GLY A 91 5.58 -10.04 -0.94
N ARG A 92 6.72 -10.18 -1.62
CA ARG A 92 7.99 -9.58 -1.20
C ARG A 92 7.98 -8.06 -1.28
N LEU A 93 7.29 -7.48 -2.26
CA LEU A 93 7.26 -6.04 -2.46
C LEU A 93 5.88 -5.47 -2.16
N LEU A 94 5.86 -4.35 -1.46
CA LEU A 94 4.69 -3.50 -1.29
C LEU A 94 4.93 -2.21 -2.07
N PHE A 95 4.06 -1.95 -3.03
CA PHE A 95 3.99 -0.69 -3.78
C PHE A 95 2.98 0.21 -3.09
N ALA A 96 3.41 1.41 -2.70
CA ALA A 96 2.58 2.41 -2.08
C ALA A 96 2.60 3.69 -2.92
N GLY A 97 1.43 4.14 -3.33
CA GLY A 97 1.22 5.37 -4.09
C GLY A 97 0.74 6.48 -3.16
N TYR A 98 1.29 7.67 -3.37
CA TYR A 98 1.11 8.79 -2.47
C TYR A 98 0.43 9.98 -3.17
N SER A 99 -0.15 10.88 -2.37
CA SER A 99 -0.80 12.09 -2.85
C SER A 99 0.16 13.12 -3.47
N ASN A 100 1.44 13.06 -3.11
CA ASN A 100 2.49 13.91 -3.70
C ASN A 100 2.99 13.41 -5.07
N GLY A 101 2.46 12.30 -5.59
CA GLY A 101 2.89 11.73 -6.87
C GLY A 101 4.02 10.71 -6.78
N ASP A 102 4.58 10.49 -5.59
CA ASP A 102 5.58 9.45 -5.37
C ASP A 102 4.97 8.06 -5.32
N CYS A 103 5.76 7.07 -5.75
CA CYS A 103 5.49 5.66 -5.49
C CYS A 103 6.71 5.03 -4.81
N TYR A 104 6.54 4.55 -3.58
CA TYR A 104 7.59 3.84 -2.85
C TYR A 104 7.38 2.34 -2.94
N VAL A 105 8.50 1.62 -3.02
CA VAL A 105 8.55 0.15 -3.02
C VAL A 105 9.26 -0.29 -1.74
N TRP A 106 8.52 -0.99 -0.90
CA TRP A 106 9.00 -1.53 0.37
C TRP A 106 9.25 -3.03 0.22
N ASP A 107 10.36 -3.53 0.78
CA ASP A 107 10.54 -4.97 0.97
C ASP A 107 9.79 -5.37 2.25
N THR A 108 8.79 -6.24 2.13
CA THR A 108 7.91 -6.61 3.25
C THR A 108 8.58 -7.49 4.30
N LEU A 109 9.72 -8.11 3.96
CA LEU A 109 10.49 -8.93 4.90
C LEU A 109 11.48 -8.08 5.69
N LEU A 110 12.08 -7.08 5.04
CA LEU A 110 13.12 -6.23 5.64
C LEU A 110 12.54 -4.96 6.28
N ALA A 111 11.31 -4.58 5.92
CA ALA A 111 10.69 -3.30 6.30
C ALA A 111 11.52 -2.06 5.90
N GLU A 112 12.42 -2.21 4.95
CA GLU A 112 13.24 -1.15 4.39
C GLU A 112 12.65 -0.66 3.06
N VAL A 113 12.89 0.62 2.75
CA VAL A 113 12.60 1.17 1.42
C VAL A 113 13.55 0.49 0.43
N GLY A 114 13.01 -0.40 -0.40
CA GLY A 114 13.78 -1.08 -1.43
C GLY A 114 14.06 -0.18 -2.64
N LEU A 115 13.11 0.72 -2.97
CA LEU A 115 13.25 1.67 -4.07
C LEU A 115 12.22 2.81 -3.94
N ASN A 116 12.62 4.02 -4.31
CA ASN A 116 11.66 5.09 -4.63
C ASN A 116 11.54 5.21 -6.15
N LEU A 117 10.39 4.83 -6.72
CA LEU A 117 10.13 4.97 -8.16
C LEU A 117 9.97 6.44 -8.57
N GLY A 118 9.57 7.31 -7.63
CA GLY A 118 9.57 8.77 -7.70
C GLY A 118 10.90 9.33 -8.24
N ASN A 119 11.99 8.90 -7.61
CA ASN A 119 13.35 9.38 -7.91
C ASN A 119 13.97 8.73 -9.14
N LEU A 120 13.42 7.65 -9.68
CA LEU A 120 14.01 6.87 -10.77
C LEU A 120 13.75 7.45 -12.17
N GLN A 121 13.47 8.77 -12.26
CA GLN A 121 13.00 9.52 -13.43
C GLN A 121 11.56 9.23 -13.84
N ASN A 122 10.79 10.31 -14.00
CA ASN A 122 9.46 10.33 -14.63
C ASN A 122 8.33 9.66 -13.82
N SER A 123 8.26 9.89 -12.51
CA SER A 123 7.02 9.64 -11.77
C SER A 123 5.89 10.60 -12.19
N HIS A 124 4.82 10.64 -11.42
CA HIS A 124 3.69 11.53 -11.64
C HIS A 124 3.89 12.89 -10.96
N ASP A 125 3.50 13.96 -11.65
CA ASP A 125 3.55 15.35 -11.13
C ASP A 125 2.35 15.68 -10.22
N GLY A 126 1.52 14.68 -9.93
CA GLY A 126 0.34 14.83 -9.11
C GLY A 126 -0.08 13.51 -8.49
N ARG A 127 -1.10 13.59 -7.61
CA ARG A 127 -1.64 12.46 -6.85
C ARG A 127 -1.78 11.20 -7.67
N ILE A 128 -1.10 10.14 -7.24
CA ILE A 128 -1.41 8.79 -7.68
C ILE A 128 -2.74 8.40 -7.03
N SER A 129 -3.73 8.05 -7.83
CA SER A 129 -5.06 7.68 -7.34
C SER A 129 -5.22 6.17 -7.18
N CYS A 130 -4.51 5.39 -8.00
CA CYS A 130 -4.60 3.94 -7.98
C CYS A 130 -3.30 3.26 -8.42
N LEU A 131 -3.09 2.09 -7.84
CA LEU A 131 -2.06 1.13 -8.23
C LEU A 131 -2.73 -0.18 -8.63
N GLY A 132 -2.28 -0.78 -9.73
CA GLY A 132 -2.76 -2.08 -10.20
C GLY A 132 -1.62 -2.99 -10.62
N MET A 133 -1.46 -4.13 -9.95
CA MET A 133 -0.48 -5.16 -10.32
C MET A 133 -1.09 -6.12 -11.35
N SER A 134 -0.31 -6.51 -12.35
CA SER A 134 -0.70 -7.56 -13.29
C SER A 134 -0.78 -8.91 -12.58
N SER A 135 -1.66 -9.80 -13.06
CA SER A 135 -1.88 -11.11 -12.43
C SER A 135 -0.66 -12.04 -12.46
N ASP A 136 0.28 -11.80 -13.38
CA ASP A 136 1.57 -12.49 -13.47
C ASP A 136 2.69 -11.79 -12.67
N GLY A 137 2.40 -10.62 -12.08
CA GLY A 137 3.35 -9.80 -11.33
C GLY A 137 4.44 -9.13 -12.17
N SER A 138 4.32 -9.17 -13.50
CA SER A 138 5.34 -8.62 -14.41
C SER A 138 5.25 -7.11 -14.56
N ALA A 139 4.13 -6.48 -14.24
CA ALA A 139 3.95 -5.04 -14.40
C ALA A 139 3.02 -4.42 -13.34
N LEU A 140 3.31 -3.17 -13.00
CA LEU A 140 2.45 -2.29 -12.20
C LEU A 140 1.96 -1.13 -13.08
N CYS A 141 0.67 -0.83 -13.03
CA CYS A 141 0.10 0.38 -13.62
C CYS A 141 -0.18 1.40 -12.52
N THR A 142 0.22 2.65 -12.75
CA THR A 142 -0.07 3.82 -11.90
C THR A 142 -0.99 4.78 -12.67
N GLY A 143 -2.08 5.19 -12.03
CA GLY A 143 -2.96 6.25 -12.53
C GLY A 143 -2.85 7.50 -11.68
N SER A 144 -2.74 8.67 -12.32
CA SER A 144 -2.56 9.95 -11.62
C SER A 144 -3.50 11.04 -12.12
N TRP A 145 -3.67 12.03 -11.25
CA TRP A 145 -4.38 13.28 -11.52
C TRP A 145 -3.62 14.21 -12.47
N ASP A 146 -2.36 13.91 -12.78
CA ASP A 146 -1.58 14.58 -13.84
C ASP A 146 -2.09 14.26 -15.27
N LYS A 147 -3.20 13.51 -15.38
CA LYS A 147 -3.86 13.07 -16.62
C LYS A 147 -3.08 12.00 -17.38
N ASN A 148 -2.06 11.41 -16.78
CA ASN A 148 -1.27 10.33 -17.37
C ASN A 148 -1.44 9.00 -16.62
N LEU A 149 -1.21 7.92 -17.36
CA LEU A 149 -1.06 6.57 -16.84
C LEU A 149 0.37 6.12 -17.16
N LYS A 150 1.03 5.43 -16.22
CA LYS A 150 2.36 4.86 -16.44
C LYS A 150 2.35 3.37 -16.12
N ILE A 151 3.12 2.61 -16.89
CA ILE A 151 3.30 1.17 -16.70
C ILE A 151 4.76 0.90 -16.37
N TRP A 152 4.98 0.19 -15.28
CA TRP A 152 6.28 -0.16 -14.73
C TRP A 152 6.46 -1.67 -14.88
N ALA A 153 7.29 -2.09 -15.82
CA ALA A 153 7.58 -3.51 -16.04
C ALA A 153 8.76 -3.97 -15.19
N PHE A 154 8.60 -5.09 -14.49
CA PHE A 154 9.61 -5.75 -13.69
C PHE A 154 10.00 -7.06 -14.38
N SER A 155 10.76 -6.99 -15.46
CA SER A 155 11.35 -8.19 -16.06
C SER A 155 12.40 -8.77 -15.10
N GLY A 156 12.25 -10.05 -14.75
CA GLY A 156 12.96 -10.71 -13.64
C GLY A 156 14.47 -10.44 -13.56
N HIS A 157 14.98 -10.38 -12.32
CA HIS A 157 16.39 -10.32 -11.91
C HIS A 157 17.37 -9.84 -12.98
N ARG A 158 17.22 -8.61 -13.48
CA ARG A 158 18.33 -7.91 -14.12
C ARG A 158 18.24 -6.42 -13.87
N LYS A 159 19.27 -5.92 -13.21
CA LYS A 159 19.66 -4.52 -13.18
C LYS A 159 19.73 -4.06 -14.64
N ILE A 160 18.80 -3.23 -15.08
CA ILE A 160 18.98 -2.49 -16.32
C ILE A 160 19.87 -1.31 -15.94
N VAL A 161 21.04 -1.29 -16.57
CA VAL A 161 22.14 -0.33 -16.36
C VAL A 161 21.66 1.09 -16.65
#